data_AF-A0A067YDF8-F1
#
_entry.id   AF-A0A067YDF8-F1
#
_cell.length_a   1.000
_cell.length_b   1.000
_cell.length_c   1.000
_cell.angle_alpha   90.00
_cell.angle_beta   90.00
_cell.angle_gamma   90.00
#
_symmetry.space_group_name_H-M   'P 1'
#
loop_
_entity.id
_entity.type
_entity.pdbx_description
1 polymer ?
#
loop_
_entity_poly.entity_id
_entity_poly.type
_entity_poly.pdbx_seq_one_letter_code
_entity_poly.pdbx_strand_id
1 'polypeptide(L)'
;DMYPIPLPLAMFDVVFNHHINSFIRQVEKIREKAFVFVVESYNEAKVKYDVYKVEKSITKQSRTFQIPGYTIPVVNIEASPFTVEMFPLGYVIPKEINTPNFTILGSGFSVPSYTLVLPFPELPTLQIPKFLELSIPELSIPKN
;
A
#
# COMPACT_ATOMS: atom_id res chain seq x y z
N ASP A 1 20.57 12.88 -65.79
CA ASP A 1 20.78 11.58 -65.13
C ASP A 1 20.17 11.59 -63.75
N MET A 2 19.03 10.94 -63.59
CA MET A 2 18.34 10.81 -62.31
C MET A 2 18.27 9.31 -62.02
N TYR A 3 19.13 8.86 -61.11
CA TYR A 3 19.11 7.46 -60.68
C TYR A 3 17.81 7.21 -59.91
N PRO A 4 16.94 6.29 -60.37
CA PRO A 4 15.82 5.87 -59.57
C PRO A 4 16.38 5.01 -58.43
N ILE A 5 16.12 5.37 -57.18
CA ILE A 5 16.34 4.50 -56.03
C ILE A 5 15.04 3.72 -55.84
N PRO A 6 14.92 2.45 -56.22
CA PRO A 6 13.75 1.67 -55.93
C PRO A 6 14.01 0.93 -54.60
N LEU A 7 13.27 1.34 -53.58
CA LEU A 7 12.72 0.44 -52.57
C LEU A 7 13.68 -0.18 -51.50
N PRO A 8 14.09 0.58 -50.47
CA PRO A 8 14.45 0.01 -49.17
C PRO A 8 13.25 -0.07 -48.21
N LEU A 9 12.20 0.75 -48.43
CA LEU A 9 11.13 0.99 -47.46
C LEU A 9 10.34 -0.28 -47.12
N ALA A 10 9.99 -1.09 -48.11
CA ALA A 10 9.26 -2.34 -47.90
C ALA A 10 10.07 -3.37 -47.08
N MET A 11 11.40 -3.36 -47.19
CA MET A 11 12.27 -4.22 -46.38
C MET A 11 12.34 -3.69 -44.93
N PHE A 12 12.37 -2.37 -44.74
CA PHE A 12 12.25 -1.76 -43.43
C PHE A 12 10.89 -2.09 -42.78
N ASP A 13 9.77 -1.98 -43.50
CA ASP A 13 8.44 -2.29 -42.99
C ASP A 13 8.35 -3.74 -42.48
N VAL A 14 8.89 -4.71 -43.22
CA VAL A 14 8.90 -6.12 -42.80
C VAL A 14 9.75 -6.34 -41.55
N VAL A 15 10.94 -5.75 -41.48
CA VAL A 15 11.85 -5.90 -40.34
C VAL A 15 11.30 -5.20 -39.09
N PHE A 16 10.77 -3.98 -39.21
CA PHE A 16 10.16 -3.26 -38.10
C PHE A 16 8.91 -3.97 -37.58
N ASN A 17 8.02 -4.43 -38.47
CA ASN A 17 6.82 -5.18 -38.06
C ASN A 17 7.17 -6.48 -37.32
N HIS A 18 8.22 -7.19 -37.76
CA HIS A 18 8.68 -8.39 -37.06
C HIS A 18 9.13 -8.09 -35.61
N HIS A 19 9.91 -7.02 -35.41
CA HIS A 19 10.37 -6.62 -34.09
C HIS A 19 9.24 -6.10 -33.19
N ILE A 20 8.30 -5.33 -33.75
CA ILE A 20 7.10 -4.85 -33.03
C ILE A 20 6.27 -6.03 -32.54
N ASN A 21 5.99 -7.02 -33.40
CA ASN A 21 5.25 -8.22 -33.01
C ASN A 21 5.98 -9.02 -31.91
N SER A 22 7.31 -9.12 -31.99
CA SER A 22 8.12 -9.76 -30.95
C SER A 22 8.04 -9.03 -29.62
N PHE A 23 8.09 -7.70 -29.64
CA PHE A 23 7.94 -6.85 -28.46
C PHE A 23 6.55 -7.00 -27.82
N ILE A 24 5.48 -6.89 -28.62
CA ILE A 24 4.09 -7.07 -28.15
C ILE A 24 3.94 -8.43 -27.45
N ARG A 25 4.46 -9.50 -28.04
CA ARG A 25 4.41 -10.85 -27.44
C ARG A 25 5.15 -10.91 -26.09
N GLN A 26 6.26 -10.19 -25.92
CA GLN A 26 6.96 -10.14 -24.63
C GLN A 26 6.16 -9.37 -23.58
N VAL A 27 5.53 -8.26 -23.97
CA VAL A 27 4.66 -7.49 -23.09
C VAL A 27 3.46 -8.33 -22.65
N GLU A 28 2.84 -9.09 -23.55
CA GLU A 28 1.74 -10.00 -23.22
C GLU A 28 2.16 -11.07 -22.20
N LYS A 29 3.36 -11.66 -22.36
CA LYS A 29 3.90 -12.61 -21.37
C LYS A 29 4.15 -11.98 -20.01
N ILE A 30 4.70 -10.76 -19.98
CA ILE A 30 4.95 -10.04 -18.72
C ILE A 30 3.61 -9.69 -18.04
N ARG A 31 2.62 -9.27 -18.82
CA ARG A 31 1.27 -8.97 -18.36
C ARG A 31 0.59 -10.18 -17.72
N GLU A 32 0.65 -11.34 -18.37
CA GLU A 32 0.13 -12.59 -17.83
C GLU A 32 0.78 -12.94 -16.49
N LYS A 33 2.12 -12.90 -16.43
CA LYS A 33 2.87 -13.17 -15.20
C LYS A 33 2.55 -12.19 -14.08
N ALA A 34 2.44 -10.90 -14.40
CA ALA A 34 2.07 -9.88 -13.42
C ALA A 34 0.65 -10.11 -12.88
N PHE A 35 -0.29 -10.52 -13.73
CA PHE A 35 -1.65 -10.84 -13.30
C PHE A 35 -1.66 -12.03 -12.32
N VAL A 36 -0.97 -13.12 -12.67
CA VAL A 36 -0.82 -14.28 -11.78
C VAL A 36 -0.21 -13.86 -10.44
N PHE A 37 0.89 -13.11 -10.46
CA PHE A 37 1.56 -12.64 -9.26
C PHE A 37 0.65 -11.80 -8.36
N VAL A 38 -0.11 -10.86 -8.92
CA VAL A 38 -1.05 -10.00 -8.16
C VAL A 38 -2.16 -10.84 -7.53
N VAL A 39 -2.74 -11.78 -8.29
CA VAL A 39 -3.83 -12.64 -7.81
C VAL A 39 -3.35 -13.58 -6.71
N GLU A 40 -2.21 -14.25 -6.90
CA GLU A 40 -1.63 -15.15 -5.90
C GLU A 40 -1.24 -14.40 -4.63
N SER A 41 -0.55 -13.27 -4.76
CA SER A 41 -0.15 -12.44 -3.61
C SER A 41 -1.35 -11.95 -2.81
N TYR A 42 -2.42 -11.52 -3.50
CA TYR A 42 -3.64 -11.11 -2.83
C TYR A 42 -4.34 -12.27 -2.12
N ASN A 43 -4.45 -13.44 -2.78
CA ASN A 43 -5.08 -14.61 -2.17
C ASN A 43 -4.30 -15.09 -0.94
N GLU A 44 -2.98 -15.09 -0.99
CA GLU A 44 -2.13 -15.42 0.16
C GLU A 44 -2.34 -14.42 1.30
N ALA A 45 -2.32 -13.12 1.00
CA ALA A 45 -2.57 -12.07 1.99
C ALA A 45 -3.98 -12.21 2.61
N LYS A 46 -4.99 -12.52 1.80
CA LYS A 46 -6.37 -12.73 2.23
C LYS A 46 -6.50 -13.92 3.17
N VAL A 47 -5.90 -15.06 2.83
CA VAL A 47 -5.90 -16.25 3.69
C VAL A 47 -5.23 -15.95 5.03
N LYS A 48 -4.05 -15.30 5.02
CA LYS A 48 -3.38 -14.90 6.26
C LYS A 48 -4.27 -13.96 7.07
N TYR A 49 -4.83 -12.93 6.45
CA TYR A 49 -5.73 -11.98 7.11
C TYR A 49 -6.95 -12.68 7.72
N ASP A 50 -7.60 -13.60 7.01
CA ASP A 50 -8.76 -14.34 7.51
C ASP A 50 -8.39 -15.26 8.68
N VAL A 51 -7.28 -16.00 8.60
CA VAL A 51 -6.76 -16.81 9.72
C VAL A 51 -6.48 -15.93 10.93
N TYR A 52 -5.77 -14.81 10.74
CA TYR A 52 -5.50 -13.86 11.81
C TYR A 52 -6.78 -13.28 12.40
N LYS A 53 -7.75 -12.89 11.57
CA LYS A 53 -9.05 -12.38 12.03
C LYS A 53 -9.79 -13.41 12.88
N VAL A 54 -9.79 -14.68 12.48
CA VAL A 54 -10.45 -15.78 13.21
C VAL A 54 -9.72 -16.10 14.51
N GLU A 55 -8.42 -16.40 14.48
CA GLU A 55 -7.61 -16.72 15.67
C GLU A 55 -7.64 -15.59 16.71
N LYS A 56 -7.58 -14.34 16.25
CA LYS A 56 -7.63 -13.16 17.13
C LYS A 56 -9.03 -12.80 17.62
N SER A 57 -10.07 -13.15 16.87
CA SER A 57 -11.45 -13.07 17.36
C SER A 57 -11.73 -14.06 18.49
N ILE A 58 -10.99 -15.16 18.57
CA ILE A 58 -11.08 -16.16 19.64
C ILE A 58 -10.27 -15.71 20.87
N THR A 59 -9.17 -14.97 20.69
CA THR A 59 -8.37 -14.35 21.79
C THR A 59 -8.81 -12.92 22.16
N LYS A 60 -10.09 -12.61 21.88
CA LYS A 60 -10.78 -11.30 21.75
C LYS A 60 -10.63 -10.24 22.84
N GLN A 61 -9.89 -10.44 23.91
CA GLN A 61 -9.82 -9.40 24.94
C GLN A 61 -8.79 -8.35 24.52
N SER A 62 -9.28 -7.24 23.94
CA SER A 62 -8.46 -6.04 23.79
C SER A 62 -7.87 -5.72 25.15
N ARG A 63 -6.55 -5.53 25.17
CA ARG A 63 -5.82 -5.38 26.43
C ARG A 63 -5.69 -3.91 26.71
N THR A 64 -6.34 -3.49 27.79
CA THR A 64 -6.28 -2.13 28.28
C THR A 64 -5.11 -2.02 29.26
N PHE A 65 -4.15 -1.17 28.95
CA PHE A 65 -3.04 -0.85 29.84
C PHE A 65 -3.27 0.50 30.49
N GLN A 66 -3.11 0.56 31.80
CA GLN A 66 -3.07 1.82 32.54
C GLN A 66 -1.62 2.26 32.68
N ILE A 67 -1.34 3.45 32.18
CA ILE A 67 -0.05 4.10 32.30
C ILE A 67 -0.14 5.08 33.47
N PRO A 68 0.72 4.96 34.49
CA PRO A 68 0.74 5.92 35.59
C PRO A 68 1.23 7.27 35.10
N GLY A 69 0.88 8.34 35.82
CA GLY A 69 1.39 9.67 35.52
C GLY A 69 2.91 9.76 35.71
N TYR A 70 3.57 10.57 34.90
CA TYR A 70 5.02 10.74 34.92
C TYR A 70 5.43 12.15 34.52
N THR A 71 6.64 12.56 34.92
CA THR A 71 7.21 13.86 34.57
C THR A 71 8.41 13.66 33.66
N ILE A 72 8.45 14.37 32.52
CA ILE A 72 9.60 14.38 31.62
C ILE A 72 10.55 15.52 32.06
N PRO A 73 11.71 15.21 32.69
CA PRO A 73 12.53 16.23 33.34
C PRO A 73 13.21 17.21 32.37
N VAL A 74 13.46 16.80 31.12
CA VAL A 74 14.12 17.66 30.12
C VAL A 74 13.24 18.85 29.70
N VAL A 75 11.92 18.69 29.78
CA VAL A 75 10.94 19.67 29.28
C VAL A 75 9.90 20.07 30.34
N ASN A 76 10.05 19.59 31.59
CA ASN A 76 9.12 19.80 32.70
C ASN A 76 7.65 19.62 32.30
N ILE A 77 7.37 18.52 31.58
CA ILE A 77 6.01 18.15 31.21
C ILE A 77 5.51 17.12 32.22
N GLU A 78 4.40 17.42 32.88
CA GLU A 78 3.68 16.49 33.75
C GLU A 78 2.57 15.82 32.96
N ALA A 79 2.71 14.52 32.73
CA ALA A 79 1.69 13.69 32.13
C ALA A 79 0.81 13.07 33.23
N SER A 80 -0.50 13.28 33.16
CA SER A 80 -1.45 12.61 34.03
C SER A 80 -1.58 11.12 33.68
N PRO A 81 -2.09 10.25 34.58
CA PRO A 81 -2.36 8.86 34.26
C PRO A 81 -3.32 8.72 33.07
N PHE A 82 -3.10 7.73 32.22
CA PHE A 82 -3.94 7.51 31.05
C PHE A 82 -4.01 6.06 30.63
N THR A 83 -4.89 5.78 29.68
CA THR A 83 -5.23 4.44 29.25
C THR A 83 -4.91 4.22 27.78
N VAL A 84 -4.36 3.05 27.47
CA VAL A 84 -4.09 2.61 26.10
C VAL A 84 -4.81 1.30 25.86
N GLU A 85 -5.68 1.27 24.85
CA GLU A 85 -6.26 0.03 24.34
C GLU A 85 -5.37 -0.49 23.22
N MET A 86 -4.83 -1.70 23.37
CA MET A 86 -4.02 -2.32 22.32
C MET A 86 -4.88 -3.08 21.31
N PHE A 87 -4.44 -3.13 20.05
CA PHE A 87 -5.05 -4.05 19.10
C PHE A 87 -4.86 -5.51 19.54
N PRO A 88 -5.80 -6.40 19.16
CA PRO A 88 -5.60 -7.84 19.27
C PRO A 88 -4.42 -8.38 18.43
N LEU A 89 -3.92 -7.57 17.50
CA LEU A 89 -2.87 -7.92 16.53
C LEU A 89 -1.45 -7.95 17.11
N GLY A 90 -1.21 -7.38 18.30
CA GLY A 90 0.11 -7.42 18.94
C GLY A 90 0.34 -6.30 19.96
N TYR A 91 1.42 -6.42 20.72
CA TYR A 91 1.75 -5.52 21.83
C TYR A 91 2.30 -4.15 21.40
N VAL A 92 2.52 -3.93 20.10
CA VAL A 92 3.26 -2.77 19.58
C VAL A 92 2.33 -1.69 19.02
N ILE A 93 1.13 -2.05 18.55
CA ILE A 93 0.23 -1.12 17.88
C ILE A 93 -0.99 -0.84 18.77
N PRO A 94 -1.16 0.39 19.26
CA PRO A 94 -2.34 0.79 20.02
C PRO A 94 -3.55 0.96 19.08
N LYS A 95 -4.70 0.48 19.53
CA LYS A 95 -6.01 0.71 18.90
C LYS A 95 -6.55 2.09 19.28
N GLU A 96 -6.46 2.42 20.56
CA GLU A 96 -6.92 3.70 21.07
C GLU A 96 -5.94 4.22 22.12
N ILE A 97 -5.55 5.50 21.97
CA ILE A 97 -4.77 6.22 22.97
C ILE A 97 -5.61 7.40 23.43
N ASN A 98 -5.96 7.40 24.71
CA ASN A 98 -6.54 8.57 25.36
C ASN A 98 -5.40 9.35 26.00
N THR A 99 -5.10 10.54 25.47
CA THR A 99 -4.09 11.42 26.07
C THR A 99 -4.78 12.39 27.02
N PRO A 100 -4.27 12.57 28.25
CA PRO A 100 -4.86 13.49 29.20
C PRO A 100 -4.43 14.93 28.88
N ASN A 101 -5.16 15.91 29.43
CA ASN A 101 -4.72 17.30 29.40
C ASN A 101 -3.38 17.42 30.15
N PHE A 102 -2.40 18.09 29.56
CA PHE A 102 -1.12 18.34 30.21
C PHE A 102 -0.67 19.78 30.02
N THR A 103 0.06 20.29 31.00
CA THR A 103 0.62 21.64 30.98
C THR A 103 2.12 21.58 30.85
N ILE A 104 2.68 22.47 30.02
CA ILE A 104 4.13 22.65 29.94
C ILE A 104 4.52 23.66 31.01
N LEU A 105 5.14 23.20 32.10
CA LEU A 105 5.52 24.05 33.23
C LEU A 105 6.40 25.22 32.76
N GLY A 106 6.07 26.44 33.19
CA GLY A 106 6.82 27.65 32.86
C GLY A 106 6.46 28.34 31.52
N SER A 107 5.59 27.73 30.70
CA SER A 107 5.19 28.31 29.40
C SER A 107 3.79 28.94 29.37
N GLY A 108 2.93 28.61 30.34
CA GLY A 108 1.50 28.96 30.30
C GLY A 108 0.69 28.22 29.24
N PHE A 109 1.30 27.27 28.51
CA PHE A 109 0.65 26.50 27.46
C PHE A 109 0.08 25.18 28.00
N SER A 110 -1.21 24.93 27.70
CA SER A 110 -1.93 23.71 28.04
C SER A 110 -2.32 22.99 26.77
N VAL A 111 -2.03 21.69 26.71
CA VAL A 111 -2.42 20.82 25.59
C VAL A 111 -3.67 20.04 26.00
N PRO A 112 -4.81 20.26 25.34
CA PRO A 112 -6.06 19.61 25.71
C PRO A 112 -6.00 18.10 25.51
N SER A 113 -6.85 17.38 26.24
CA SER A 113 -7.01 15.94 26.06
C SER A 113 -7.51 15.63 24.64
N TYR A 114 -6.92 14.63 24.01
CA TYR A 114 -7.35 14.11 22.72
C TYR A 114 -7.30 12.58 22.68
N THR A 115 -8.18 11.99 21.88
CA THR A 115 -8.25 10.56 21.65
C THR A 115 -7.75 10.24 20.25
N LEU A 116 -6.73 9.39 20.15
CA LEU A 116 -6.27 8.84 18.88
C LEU A 116 -6.84 7.44 18.72
N VAL A 117 -7.68 7.24 17.72
CA VAL A 117 -8.22 5.94 17.33
C VAL A 117 -7.57 5.51 16.03
N LEU A 118 -6.90 4.36 16.03
CA LEU A 118 -6.42 3.74 14.81
C LEU A 118 -7.51 2.79 14.30
N PRO A 119 -8.00 2.95 13.05
CA PRO A 119 -8.91 1.99 12.46
C PRO A 119 -8.17 0.68 12.17
N PHE A 120 -8.88 -0.45 12.26
CA PHE A 120 -8.31 -1.74 11.89
C PHE A 120 -8.08 -1.76 10.37
N PRO A 121 -6.89 -2.15 9.87
CA PRO A 121 -6.66 -2.22 8.44
C PRO A 121 -7.49 -3.35 7.82
N GLU A 122 -8.39 -2.99 6.91
CA GLU A 122 -9.19 -3.94 6.13
C GLU A 122 -8.49 -4.24 4.81
N LEU A 123 -8.48 -5.51 4.40
CA LEU A 123 -8.05 -5.85 3.05
C LEU A 123 -9.09 -5.35 2.04
N PRO A 124 -8.68 -4.56 1.04
CA PRO A 124 -9.59 -4.09 0.02
C PRO A 124 -10.12 -5.28 -0.77
N THR A 125 -11.38 -5.23 -1.18
CA THR A 125 -11.96 -6.29 -2.01
C THR A 125 -11.32 -6.24 -3.39
N LEU A 126 -10.44 -7.21 -3.70
CA LEU A 126 -9.93 -7.37 -5.05
C LEU A 126 -11.04 -7.93 -5.94
N GLN A 127 -11.62 -7.06 -6.76
CA GLN A 127 -12.37 -7.50 -7.93
C GLN A 127 -11.35 -7.97 -8.94
N ILE A 128 -11.16 -9.29 -9.06
CA ILE A 128 -10.22 -9.87 -10.01
C ILE A 128 -10.75 -9.53 -11.41
N PRO A 129 -10.09 -8.63 -12.16
CA PRO A 129 -10.48 -8.43 -13.54
C PRO A 129 -10.13 -9.69 -14.32
N LYS A 130 -10.86 -9.99 -15.40
CA LYS A 130 -10.51 -11.15 -16.27
C LYS A 130 -9.09 -11.03 -16.86
N PHE A 131 -8.51 -9.84 -16.84
CA PHE A 131 -7.15 -9.51 -17.31
C PHE A 131 -6.67 -8.19 -16.67
N LEU A 132 -5.35 -8.01 -16.47
CA LEU A 132 -4.78 -6.68 -16.17
C LEU A 132 -4.86 -5.79 -17.42
N GLU A 133 -5.53 -4.66 -17.41
CA GLU A 133 -5.39 -3.67 -18.49
C GLU A 133 -4.07 -2.92 -18.34
N LEU A 134 -3.05 -3.36 -19.08
CA LEU A 134 -1.84 -2.57 -19.28
C LEU A 134 -1.97 -1.92 -20.65
N SER A 135 -2.16 -0.60 -20.68
CA SER A 135 -2.15 0.17 -21.92
C SER A 135 -0.73 0.20 -22.47
N ILE A 136 -0.52 -0.45 -23.62
CA ILE A 136 0.70 -0.26 -24.41
C ILE A 136 0.52 1.04 -25.20
N PRO A 137 1.46 1.99 -25.15
CA PRO A 137 1.37 3.18 -25.99
C PRO A 137 1.32 2.77 -27.47
N GLU A 138 0.42 3.40 -28.24
CA GLU A 138 0.38 3.22 -29.69
C GLU A 138 1.69 3.72 -30.30
N LEU A 139 2.56 2.78 -30.68
CA LEU A 139 3.77 3.06 -31.44
C LEU A 139 3.37 3.32 -32.90
N SER A 140 3.01 4.55 -33.24
CA SER A 140 2.83 4.95 -34.64
C SER A 140 4.16 5.32 -35.27
N ILE A 141 4.45 4.79 -36.46
CA ILE A 141 5.56 5.26 -37.30
C ILE A 141 5.23 6.70 -37.76
N PRO A 142 6.15 7.68 -37.65
CA PRO A 142 5.91 9.03 -38.16
C PRO A 142 5.66 8.97 -39.67
N LYS A 143 4.50 9.47 -40.12
CA LYS A 143 4.22 9.70 -41.53
C LYS A 143 5.03 10.91 -42.00
N ASN A 144 5.88 10.72 -43.00
CA ASN A 144 6.56 11.79 -43.73
C ASN A 144 5.72 12.23 -44.94
#